data_AF-A0A1G6MUU0-F1
#
_entry.id   AF-A0A1G6MUU0-F1
#
_cell.length_a   1.000
_cell.length_b   1.000
_cell.length_c   1.000
_cell.angle_alpha   90.00
_cell.angle_beta   90.00
_cell.angle_gamma   90.00
#
_symmetry.space_group_name_H-M   'P 1'
#
loop_
_entity.id
_entity.type
_entity.pdbx_description
1 polymer ?
#
loop_
_entity_poly.entity_id
_entity_poly.type
_entity_poly.pdbx_seq_one_letter_code
_entity_poly.pdbx_strand_id
1 'polypeptide(L)'
;MQKKYLLLFLLSAVLFLLLRFPYREFVYSYQVFDYYIADTSPNLFALLLYVFYHKWRHPNKESSLFLILGALGGLIFYEIVIQPMILIQTFDEKDIVASALGSIICSVICMKVEDQKLGDFLKLKY
;
A
#
# COMPACT_ATOMS: atom_id res chain seq x y z
N MET A 1 1.96 19.26 -6.96
CA MET A 1 1.68 17.81 -6.83
C MET A 1 2.88 17.05 -6.26
N GLN A 2 4.07 17.15 -6.86
CA GLN A 2 5.26 16.40 -6.42
C GLN A 2 5.61 16.52 -4.92
N LYS A 3 5.62 17.75 -4.35
CA LYS A 3 5.86 17.95 -2.90
C LYS A 3 4.80 17.31 -2.00
N LYS A 4 3.53 17.23 -2.46
CA LYS A 4 2.44 16.56 -1.73
C LYS A 4 2.72 15.05 -1.65
N TYR A 5 3.13 14.44 -2.77
CA TYR A 5 3.51 13.03 -2.81
C TYR A 5 4.75 12.71 -1.98
N LEU A 6 5.75 13.61 -1.94
CA LEU A 6 6.89 13.46 -1.03
C LEU A 6 6.43 13.43 0.44
N LEU A 7 5.58 14.37 0.83
CA LEU A 7 5.05 14.41 2.20
C LEU A 7 4.25 13.16 2.53
N LEU A 8 3.39 12.71 1.63
CA LEU A 8 2.60 11.48 1.80
C LEU A 8 3.49 10.24 1.89
N PHE A 9 4.55 10.16 1.10
CA PHE A 9 5.55 9.10 1.17
C PHE A 9 6.25 9.10 2.54
N LEU A 10 6.75 10.25 2.99
CA LEU A 10 7.41 10.36 4.30
C LEU A 10 6.47 10.01 5.46
N LEU A 11 5.23 10.51 5.43
CA LEU A 11 4.22 10.18 6.43
C LEU A 11 3.93 8.67 6.46
N SER A 12 3.74 8.07 5.29
CA SER A 12 3.48 6.63 5.15
C SER A 12 4.68 5.81 5.63
N ALA A 13 5.91 6.28 5.40
CA ALA A 13 7.12 5.60 5.84
C ALA A 13 7.26 5.62 7.37
N VAL A 14 6.99 6.78 7.99
CA VAL A 14 6.97 6.89 9.45
C VAL A 14 5.90 5.99 10.06
N LEU A 15 4.68 6.01 9.53
CA LEU A 15 3.59 5.15 9.99
C LEU A 15 3.91 3.66 9.79
N PHE A 16 4.47 3.28 8.65
CA PHE A 16 4.92 1.92 8.39
C PHE A 16 5.93 1.46 9.44
N LEU A 17 6.96 2.26 9.73
CA LEU A 17 7.98 1.90 10.71
C LEU A 17 7.40 1.79 12.12
N LEU A 18 6.51 2.70 12.52
CA LEU A 18 5.84 2.66 13.82
C LEU A 18 4.93 1.43 13.95
N LEU A 19 4.19 1.08 12.91
CA LEU A 19 3.29 -0.07 12.95
C LEU A 19 4.07 -1.41 12.87
N ARG A 20 5.14 -1.45 12.08
CA ARG A 20 5.93 -2.66 11.86
C ARG A 20 6.77 -3.05 13.07
N PHE A 21 7.38 -2.08 13.75
CA PHE A 21 8.34 -2.34 14.83
C PHE A 21 7.68 -2.21 16.21
N PRO A 22 7.50 -1.00 16.79
CA PRO A 22 7.06 -0.89 18.18
C PRO A 22 5.61 -1.35 18.39
N TYR A 23 4.71 -1.08 17.44
CA TYR A 23 3.30 -1.48 17.59
C TYR A 23 3.11 -2.98 17.52
N ARG A 24 3.68 -3.65 16.51
CA ARG A 24 3.61 -5.11 16.38
C ARG A 24 4.26 -5.81 17.59
N GLU A 25 5.42 -5.32 18.04
CA GLU A 25 6.05 -5.83 19.25
C GLU A 25 5.15 -5.67 20.48
N PHE A 26 4.50 -4.52 20.64
CA PHE A 26 3.52 -4.29 21.71
C PHE A 26 2.35 -5.28 21.62
N VAL A 27 1.72 -5.42 20.46
CA VAL A 27 0.57 -6.32 20.27
C VAL A 27 0.93 -7.76 20.66
N TYR A 28 2.09 -8.23 20.24
CA TYR A 28 2.55 -9.59 20.55
C TYR A 28 2.97 -9.76 22.00
N SER A 29 3.68 -8.78 22.57
CA SER A 29 4.18 -8.87 23.95
C SER A 29 3.06 -8.86 24.99
N TYR A 30 1.99 -8.11 24.71
CA TYR A 30 0.84 -7.97 25.61
C TYR A 30 -0.35 -8.84 25.18
N GLN A 31 -0.21 -9.67 24.14
CA GLN A 31 -1.26 -10.54 23.59
C GLN A 31 -2.57 -9.79 23.31
N VAL A 32 -2.46 -8.56 22.82
CA VAL A 32 -3.62 -7.72 22.49
C VAL A 32 -4.26 -8.25 21.22
N PHE A 33 -5.57 -8.47 21.23
CA PHE A 33 -6.30 -8.76 19.99
C PHE A 33 -6.58 -7.45 19.24
N ASP A 34 -5.80 -7.18 18.20
CA ASP A 34 -5.85 -5.95 17.40
C ASP A 34 -6.51 -6.15 16.03
N TYR A 35 -7.28 -7.24 15.86
CA TYR A 35 -7.89 -7.60 14.57
C TYR A 35 -6.87 -7.74 13.42
N TYR A 36 -5.64 -8.21 13.72
CA TYR A 36 -4.57 -8.49 12.75
C TYR A 36 -3.98 -7.25 12.08
N ILE A 37 -4.15 -6.05 12.65
CA ILE A 37 -3.59 -4.81 12.11
C ILE A 37 -2.06 -4.85 12.12
N ALA A 38 -1.46 -5.37 13.19
CA ALA A 38 -0.02 -5.52 13.33
C ALA A 38 0.59 -6.44 12.27
N ASP A 39 -0.17 -7.44 11.83
CA ASP A 39 0.26 -8.41 10.82
C ASP A 39 0.16 -7.83 9.41
N THR A 40 -0.94 -7.16 9.12
CA THR A 40 -1.37 -6.79 7.76
C THR A 40 -1.08 -5.35 7.34
N SER A 41 -0.83 -4.46 8.31
CA SER A 41 -0.43 -3.08 8.02
C SER A 41 0.79 -2.95 7.10
N PRO A 42 1.82 -3.82 7.16
CA PRO A 42 2.95 -3.74 6.23
C PRO A 42 2.53 -3.81 4.77
N ASN A 43 1.59 -4.70 4.41
CA ASN A 43 1.13 -4.87 3.02
C ASN A 43 0.31 -3.66 2.54
N LEU A 44 -0.55 -3.12 3.41
CA LEU A 44 -1.28 -1.89 3.13
C LEU A 44 -0.33 -0.72 2.84
N PHE A 45 0.66 -0.51 3.71
CA PHE A 45 1.60 0.61 3.57
C PHE A 45 2.63 0.39 2.47
N ALA A 46 3.00 -0.86 2.14
CA ALA A 46 3.87 -1.15 1.01
C ALA A 46 3.29 -0.62 -0.31
N LEU A 47 1.98 -0.80 -0.53
CA LEU A 47 1.28 -0.24 -1.68
C LEU A 47 1.36 1.29 -1.71
N LEU A 48 1.03 1.94 -0.59
CA LEU A 48 1.07 3.41 -0.47
C LEU A 48 2.48 3.96 -0.73
N LEU A 49 3.49 3.35 -0.11
CA LEU A 49 4.88 3.74 -0.26
C LEU A 49 5.34 3.65 -1.71
N TYR A 50 5.04 2.54 -2.39
CA TYR A 50 5.40 2.35 -3.78
C TYR A 50 4.77 3.44 -4.68
N VAL A 51 3.45 3.64 -4.58
CA VAL A 51 2.73 4.58 -5.44
C VAL A 51 3.17 6.02 -5.17
N PHE A 52 3.26 6.43 -3.90
CA PHE A 52 3.65 7.80 -3.56
C PHE A 52 5.11 8.09 -3.91
N TYR A 53 6.02 7.14 -3.71
CA TYR A 53 7.39 7.27 -4.16
C TYR A 53 7.47 7.44 -5.68
N HIS A 54 6.78 6.58 -6.44
CA HIS A 54 6.80 6.64 -7.90
C HIS A 54 6.21 7.96 -8.40
N LYS A 55 5.09 8.43 -7.83
CA LYS A 55 4.48 9.73 -8.16
C LYS A 55 5.33 10.92 -7.73
N TRP A 56 6.12 10.79 -6.68
CA TRP A 56 7.09 11.81 -6.31
C TRP A 56 8.25 11.86 -7.31
N ARG A 57 8.80 10.71 -7.72
CA ARG A 57 9.96 10.67 -8.61
C ARG A 57 9.61 10.93 -10.08
N HIS A 58 8.42 10.48 -10.50
CA HIS A 58 7.96 10.46 -11.89
C HIS A 58 6.50 10.95 -12.00
N PRO A 59 6.20 12.22 -11.65
CA PRO A 59 4.82 12.71 -11.45
C PRO A 59 3.90 12.59 -12.67
N ASN A 60 4.45 12.61 -13.89
CA ASN A 60 3.67 12.62 -15.14
C ASN A 60 3.88 11.38 -16.01
N LYS A 61 4.60 10.35 -15.52
CA LYS A 61 4.98 9.21 -16.34
C LYS A 61 3.84 8.21 -16.52
N GLU A 62 3.18 7.85 -15.42
CA GLU A 62 2.17 6.79 -15.40
C GLU A 62 0.93 7.27 -14.64
N SER A 63 -0.25 6.82 -15.09
CA SER A 63 -1.51 7.11 -14.39
C SER A 63 -1.53 6.47 -13.00
N SER A 64 -2.20 7.14 -12.05
CA SER A 64 -2.28 6.72 -10.65
C SER A 64 -2.95 5.36 -10.53
N LEU A 65 -4.04 5.16 -11.29
CA LEU A 65 -4.75 3.89 -11.34
C LEU A 65 -3.84 2.75 -11.85
N PHE A 66 -3.05 2.97 -12.90
CA PHE A 66 -2.15 1.95 -13.42
C PHE A 66 -1.12 1.51 -12.37
N LEU A 67 -0.49 2.47 -11.67
CA LEU A 67 0.44 2.18 -10.59
C LEU A 67 -0.21 1.42 -9.45
N ILE A 68 -1.43 1.79 -9.05
CA ILE A 68 -2.16 1.14 -7.97
C ILE A 68 -2.53 -0.30 -8.34
N LEU A 69 -3.06 -0.52 -9.55
CA LEU A 69 -3.42 -1.87 -10.03
C LEU A 69 -2.18 -2.75 -10.19
N GLY A 70 -1.08 -2.19 -10.72
CA GLY A 70 0.20 -2.89 -10.82
C GLY A 70 0.76 -3.26 -9.45
N ALA A 71 0.71 -2.34 -8.47
CA ALA A 71 1.15 -2.61 -7.11
C ALA A 71 0.28 -3.67 -6.41
N LEU A 72 -1.05 -3.56 -6.54
CA LEU A 72 -1.99 -4.55 -6.01
C LEU A 72 -1.76 -5.94 -6.62
N GLY A 73 -1.64 -6.01 -7.95
CA GLY A 73 -1.36 -7.27 -8.64
C GLY A 73 -0.01 -7.86 -8.22
N GLY A 74 1.01 -7.02 -8.04
CA GLY A 74 2.32 -7.44 -7.54
C GLY A 74 2.28 -7.98 -6.12
N LEU A 75 1.53 -7.35 -5.21
CA LEU A 75 1.35 -7.82 -3.83
C LEU A 75 0.56 -9.12 -3.78
N ILE A 76 -0.53 -9.24 -4.55
CA ILE A 76 -1.30 -10.49 -4.65
C ILE A 76 -0.42 -11.62 -5.21
N PHE A 77 0.36 -11.34 -6.26
CA PHE A 77 1.30 -12.31 -6.82
C PHE A 77 2.37 -12.72 -5.81
N TYR A 78 2.89 -11.77 -5.03
CA TYR A 78 3.85 -12.05 -3.97
C TYR A 78 3.28 -13.00 -2.92
N GLU A 79 2.05 -12.77 -2.45
CA GLU A 79 1.38 -13.61 -1.46
C GLU A 79 1.05 -15.01 -2.00
N ILE A 80 0.54 -15.12 -3.23
CA ILE A 80 0.09 -16.41 -3.79
C ILE A 80 1.25 -17.26 -4.29
N VAL A 81 2.28 -16.64 -4.86
CA VAL A 81 3.33 -17.35 -5.60
C VAL A 81 4.65 -17.30 -4.87
N ILE A 82 5.12 -16.10 -4.50
CA ILE A 82 6.48 -15.94 -3.97
C ILE A 82 6.58 -16.49 -2.54
N GLN A 83 5.66 -16.13 -1.64
CA GLN A 83 5.70 -16.61 -0.26
C GLN A 83 5.68 -18.15 -0.17
N PRO A 84 4.76 -18.87 -0.83
CA PRO A 84 4.70 -20.33 -0.71
C PRO A 84 5.85 -21.04 -1.41
N MET A 85 6.32 -20.52 -2.57
CA MET A 85 7.39 -21.18 -3.33
C MET A 85 8.78 -20.92 -2.78
N ILE A 86 9.06 -19.70 -2.29
CA ILE A 86 10.43 -19.28 -1.95
C ILE A 86 10.65 -19.27 -0.44
N LEU A 87 9.67 -18.82 0.34
CA LEU A 87 9.83 -18.61 1.79
C LEU A 87 9.27 -19.77 2.62
N ILE A 88 8.60 -20.74 2.00
CA ILE A 88 7.90 -21.85 2.68
C ILE A 88 6.96 -21.30 3.78
N GLN A 89 6.39 -20.12 3.53
CA GLN A 89 5.43 -19.49 4.41
C GLN A 89 4.02 -19.76 3.89
N THR A 90 3.05 -19.76 4.80
CA THR A 90 1.65 -19.94 4.46
C THR A 90 1.11 -18.66 3.86
N PHE A 91 0.38 -18.83 2.75
CA PHE A 91 -0.50 -17.81 2.19
C PHE A 91 -1.40 -17.18 3.27
N ASP A 92 -1.38 -15.85 3.40
CA ASP A 92 -2.30 -15.11 4.28
C ASP A 92 -3.31 -14.31 3.44
N GLU A 93 -4.57 -14.77 3.46
CA GLU A 93 -5.69 -14.09 2.80
C GLU A 93 -5.93 -12.67 3.34
N LYS A 94 -5.57 -12.41 4.60
CA LYS A 94 -5.75 -11.09 5.22
C LYS A 94 -4.80 -10.06 4.62
N ASP A 95 -3.61 -10.48 4.19
CA ASP A 95 -2.64 -9.62 3.52
C ASP A 95 -3.10 -9.20 2.12
N ILE A 96 -3.85 -10.07 1.43
CA ILE A 96 -4.54 -9.72 0.19
C ILE A 96 -5.66 -8.70 0.46
N VAL A 97 -6.47 -8.93 1.49
CA VAL A 97 -7.53 -7.99 1.88
C VAL A 97 -6.95 -6.63 2.25
N ALA A 98 -5.84 -6.60 3.00
CA ALA A 98 -5.15 -5.38 3.37
C ALA A 98 -4.55 -4.65 2.17
N SER A 99 -4.01 -5.38 1.20
CA SER A 99 -3.52 -4.81 -0.07
C SER A 99 -4.68 -4.21 -0.88
N ALA A 100 -5.83 -4.89 -0.95
CA ALA A 100 -7.02 -4.39 -1.62
C ALA A 100 -7.55 -3.11 -0.94
N LEU A 101 -7.64 -3.08 0.39
CA LEU A 101 -7.99 -1.88 1.15
C LEU A 101 -6.99 -0.74 0.94
N GLY A 102 -5.69 -1.06 0.94
CA GLY A 102 -4.62 -0.12 0.62
C GLY A 102 -4.80 0.50 -0.77
N SER A 103 -5.19 -0.29 -1.77
CA SER A 103 -5.46 0.20 -3.13
C SER A 103 -6.63 1.18 -3.20
N ILE A 104 -7.70 0.93 -2.44
CA ILE A 104 -8.87 1.82 -2.35
C ILE A 104 -8.48 3.13 -1.68
N ILE A 105 -7.79 3.05 -0.53
CA ILE A 105 -7.32 4.23 0.21
C ILE A 105 -6.37 5.06 -0.67
N CYS A 106 -5.41 4.41 -1.33
CA CYS A 106 -4.47 5.06 -2.24
C CYS A 106 -5.19 5.79 -3.37
N SER A 107 -6.21 5.14 -3.97
CA SER A 107 -7.02 5.73 -5.04
C SER A 107 -7.72 7.00 -4.58
N VAL A 108 -8.36 6.97 -3.41
CA VAL A 108 -9.04 8.15 -2.85
C VAL A 108 -8.04 9.29 -2.59
N ILE A 109 -6.85 8.97 -2.05
CA ILE A 109 -5.81 9.98 -1.80
C ILE A 109 -5.31 10.58 -3.11
N CYS A 110 -4.97 9.75 -4.11
CA CYS A 110 -4.50 10.22 -5.42
C CYS A 110 -5.55 11.09 -6.11
N MET A 111 -6.82 10.69 -6.11
CA MET A 111 -7.92 11.50 -6.65
C MET A 111 -7.99 12.88 -5.99
N LYS A 112 -7.86 12.95 -4.66
CA LYS A 112 -7.84 14.22 -3.90
C LYS A 112 -6.59 15.06 -4.15
N VAL A 113 -5.42 14.45 -4.34
CA VAL A 113 -4.17 15.17 -4.59
C VAL A 113 -4.10 15.74 -5.99
N GLU A 114 -4.70 15.03 -6.95
CA GLU A 114 -4.72 15.36 -8.38
C GLU A 114 -5.98 16.12 -8.81
N ASP A 115 -6.90 16.40 -7.88
CA ASP A 115 -8.19 17.05 -8.12
C ASP A 115 -9.00 16.39 -9.26
N GLN A 116 -8.95 15.06 -9.33
CA GLN A 116 -9.63 14.27 -10.37
C GLN A 116 -10.99 13.75 -9.91
N LYS A 117 -11.98 13.82 -10.82
CA LYS A 117 -13.26 13.12 -10.65
C LYS A 117 -13.09 11.63 -10.94
N LEU A 118 -13.93 10.80 -10.31
CA LEU A 118 -13.87 9.33 -10.44
C LEU A 118 -13.85 8.88 -11.92
N GLY A 119 -14.73 9.45 -12.75
CA GLY A 119 -14.80 9.07 -14.17
C GLY A 119 -13.54 9.38 -14.98
N ASP A 120 -12.75 10.38 -14.57
CA ASP A 120 -11.47 10.70 -15.22
C ASP A 120 -10.32 9.88 -14.63
N PHE A 121 -10.36 9.57 -13.35
CA PHE A 121 -9.39 8.70 -12.68
C PHE A 121 -9.43 7.26 -13.23
N LEU A 122 -10.63 6.77 -13.57
CA LEU A 122 -10.82 5.44 -14.14
C LEU A 122 -10.34 5.30 -15.59
N LYS A 123 -10.00 6.41 -16.26
CA LYS A 123 -9.41 6.37 -17.61
C LYS A 123 -7.93 6.05 -17.50
N LEU A 124 -7.56 4.80 -17.77
CA LEU A 124 -6.16 4.42 -17.91
C LEU A 124 -5.52 5.21 -19.05
N LYS A 125 -4.59 6.10 -18.69
CA LYS A 125 -3.70 6.80 -19.62
C LYS A 125 -2.33 6.12 -19.52
N TYR A 126 -1.83 5.68 -20.68
CA TYR A 126 -0.54 5.05 -20.87
C TYR A 126 0.47 6.08 -21.39
#